data_AF-A0A2R7QV04-F1
#
_entry.id   AF-A0A2R7QV04-F1
#
_cell.length_a   1.000
_cell.length_b   1.000
_cell.length_c   1.000
_cell.angle_alpha   90.00
_cell.angle_beta   90.00
_cell.angle_gamma   90.00
#
_symmetry.space_group_name_H-M   'P 1'
#
loop_
_entity.id
_entity.type
_entity.pdbx_description
1 polymer ?
#
loop_
_entity_poly.entity_id
_entity_poly.type
_entity_poly.pdbx_seq_one_letter_code
_entity_poly.pdbx_strand_id
1 'polypeptide(L)'
;MEKTWIPASDAWQADADGCEGLAILSSVALSADTRITCGECCAAGEDGFVAMSEAATNTLIWLLVLRRTDPFVGVTLEEDGVRATSSRGTTVIIPLDRPDRLSIAWA
;
A
#
# COMPACT_ATOMS: atom_id res chain seq x y z
N MET A 1 -7.98 14.35 9.00
CA MET A 1 -6.75 13.56 8.89
C MET A 1 -5.94 14.18 7.77
N GLU A 2 -4.74 14.67 8.07
CA GLU A 2 -3.87 15.33 7.10
C GLU A 2 -3.29 14.24 6.17
N LYS A 3 -3.57 14.33 4.87
CA LYS A 3 -3.04 13.42 3.86
C LYS A 3 -1.80 14.08 3.26
N THR A 4 -0.64 13.44 3.41
CA THR A 4 0.60 13.93 2.81
C THR A 4 0.88 13.11 1.56
N TRP A 5 1.08 13.78 0.42
CA TRP A 5 1.51 13.14 -0.82
C TRP A 5 2.94 13.56 -1.10
N ILE A 6 3.85 12.59 -1.18
CA ILE A 6 5.28 12.81 -1.42
C ILE A 6 5.66 11.92 -2.60
N PRO A 7 6.27 12.46 -3.67
CA PRO A 7 6.82 11.63 -4.73
C PRO A 7 7.79 10.59 -4.16
N ALA A 8 7.80 9.36 -4.70
CA ALA A 8 8.68 8.30 -4.21
C ALA A 8 10.16 8.72 -4.22
N SER A 9 10.56 9.55 -5.20
CA SER A 9 11.90 10.16 -5.30
C SER A 9 12.24 11.07 -4.12
N ASP A 10 11.24 11.70 -3.53
CA ASP A 10 11.38 12.75 -2.51
C ASP A 10 11.21 12.17 -1.09
N ALA A 11 10.70 10.94 -0.98
CA ALA A 11 10.53 10.22 0.28
C ALA A 11 11.82 9.56 0.78
N TRP A 12 12.82 9.37 -0.09
CA TRP A 12 14.06 8.70 0.27
C TRP A 12 15.06 9.66 0.95
N GLN A 13 15.25 9.50 2.27
CA GLN A 13 16.39 10.07 2.98
C GLN A 13 17.36 8.93 3.33
N ALA A 14 18.58 8.99 2.78
CA ALA A 14 19.60 7.95 2.92
C ALA A 14 20.04 7.68 4.38
N ASP A 15 19.72 8.58 5.32
CA ASP A 15 20.12 8.53 6.73
C ASP A 15 18.93 8.34 7.70
N ALA A 16 17.78 7.87 7.22
CA ALA A 16 16.70 7.48 8.13
C ALA A 16 17.08 6.16 8.84
N ASP A 17 17.60 6.26 10.06
CA ASP A 17 17.85 5.15 10.97
C ASP A 17 16.63 4.21 11.00
N GLY A 18 16.78 3.01 10.40
CA GLY A 18 15.91 1.86 10.62
C GLY A 18 14.49 1.97 10.08
N CYS A 19 14.30 1.96 8.76
CA CYS A 19 13.07 1.36 8.21
C CYS A 19 13.33 -0.14 8.03
N GLU A 20 12.92 -0.96 8.99
CA GLU A 20 12.91 -2.43 8.86
C GLU A 20 11.86 -2.87 7.82
N GLY A 21 12.08 -2.51 6.55
CA GLY A 21 11.44 -3.08 5.37
C GLY A 21 9.92 -2.99 5.24
N LEU A 22 9.45 -3.33 4.04
CA LEU A 22 8.05 -3.66 3.76
C LEU A 22 7.97 -5.19 3.62
N ALA A 23 7.12 -5.85 4.40
CA ALA A 23 6.88 -7.28 4.28
C ALA A 23 5.61 -7.51 3.46
N ILE A 24 5.75 -8.05 2.24
CA ILE A 24 4.62 -8.32 1.34
C ILE A 24 3.88 -9.58 1.82
N LEU A 25 2.58 -9.45 2.10
CA LEU A 25 1.72 -10.55 2.52
C LEU A 25 0.77 -11.02 1.42
N SER A 26 0.38 -10.10 0.52
CA SER A 26 -0.48 -10.43 -0.62
C SER A 26 -0.12 -9.60 -1.84
N SER A 27 -0.47 -10.11 -3.02
CA SER A 27 -0.25 -9.41 -4.29
C SER A 27 -1.29 -9.81 -5.33
N VAL A 28 -1.57 -8.89 -6.25
CA VAL A 28 -2.40 -9.13 -7.42
C VAL A 28 -1.78 -8.44 -8.64
N ALA A 29 -1.81 -9.09 -9.80
CA ALA A 29 -1.44 -8.47 -11.06
C ALA A 29 -2.59 -7.57 -11.52
N LEU A 30 -2.33 -6.27 -11.71
CA LEU A 30 -3.29 -5.33 -12.27
C LEU A 30 -3.29 -5.41 -13.80
N SER A 31 -2.10 -5.56 -14.39
CA SER A 31 -1.88 -5.72 -15.83
C SER A 31 -0.61 -6.58 -16.05
N ALA A 32 -0.18 -6.72 -17.31
CA ALA A 32 1.10 -7.35 -17.62
C ALA A 32 2.29 -6.59 -17.03
N ASP A 33 2.17 -5.26 -16.90
CA ASP A 33 3.26 -4.37 -16.54
C ASP A 33 3.13 -3.83 -15.10
N THR A 34 2.02 -4.06 -14.43
CA THR A 34 1.72 -3.46 -13.12
C THR A 34 1.24 -4.50 -12.12
N ARG A 35 1.79 -4.43 -10.91
CA ARG A 35 1.40 -5.26 -9.77
C ARG A 35 0.98 -4.37 -8.60
N ILE A 36 0.01 -4.85 -7.85
CA ILE A 36 -0.34 -4.33 -6.54
C ILE A 36 0.14 -5.30 -5.47
N THR A 37 0.75 -4.78 -4.42
CA THR A 37 1.15 -5.53 -3.23
C THR A 37 0.56 -4.89 -1.99
N CYS A 38 0.35 -5.70 -0.95
CA CYS A 38 -0.01 -5.20 0.36
C CYS A 38 0.67 -6.01 1.46
N GLY A 39 0.76 -5.42 2.65
CA GLY A 39 1.42 -6.06 3.77
C GLY A 39 1.59 -5.12 4.97
N GLU A 40 2.70 -5.26 5.68
CA GLU A 40 3.04 -4.46 6.86
C GLU A 40 4.29 -3.60 6.67
N CYS A 41 4.30 -2.46 7.36
CA CYS A 41 5.48 -1.62 7.55
C CYS A 41 6.21 -2.02 8.83
N CYS A 42 7.54 -2.10 8.77
CA CYS A 42 8.41 -2.18 9.94
C CYS A 42 8.17 -3.40 10.84
N ALA A 43 7.94 -4.60 10.29
CA ALA A 43 7.91 -5.92 10.98
C ALA A 43 7.32 -5.98 12.42
N ALA A 44 6.43 -5.04 12.78
CA ALA A 44 5.92 -4.81 14.13
C ALA A 44 4.39 -4.99 14.17
N GLY A 45 3.76 -5.31 13.04
CA GLY A 45 2.35 -5.68 12.97
C GLY A 45 1.33 -4.57 13.16
N GLU A 46 1.71 -3.30 13.27
CA GLU A 46 0.75 -2.21 13.56
C GLU A 46 0.27 -1.44 12.32
N ASP A 47 1.16 -1.20 11.36
CA ASP A 47 0.93 -0.33 10.22
C ASP A 47 0.86 -1.14 8.91
N GLY A 48 -0.22 -0.97 8.17
CA GLY A 48 -0.44 -1.65 6.89
C GLY A 48 0.00 -0.80 5.71
N PHE A 49 0.52 -1.44 4.66
CA PHE A 49 0.76 -0.77 3.38
C PHE A 49 0.00 -1.41 2.22
N VAL A 50 -0.23 -0.58 1.20
CA VAL A 50 -0.60 -1.00 -0.16
C VAL A 50 0.30 -0.24 -1.13
N ALA A 51 0.86 -0.92 -2.11
CA ALA A 51 1.75 -0.32 -3.10
C ALA A 51 1.41 -0.78 -4.51
N MET A 52 1.70 0.10 -5.47
CA MET A 52 1.70 -0.23 -6.89
C MET A 52 3.12 -0.12 -7.43
N SER A 53 3.56 -1.12 -8.17
CA SER A 53 4.86 -1.14 -8.81
C SER A 53 4.80 -1.67 -10.25
N GLU A 54 5.79 -1.28 -11.04
CA GLU A 54 6.07 -1.94 -12.31
C GLU A 54 6.47 -3.40 -12.06
N ALA A 55 5.84 -4.34 -12.77
CA ALA A 55 6.02 -5.77 -12.53
C ALA A 55 7.42 -6.28 -12.93
N ALA A 56 8.02 -5.72 -13.97
CA ALA A 56 9.31 -6.16 -14.50
C ALA A 56 10.51 -5.66 -13.68
N THR A 57 10.42 -4.42 -13.18
CA THR A 57 11.52 -3.70 -12.53
C THR A 57 11.34 -3.62 -11.01
N ASN A 58 10.13 -3.87 -10.51
CA ASN A 58 9.70 -3.52 -9.15
C ASN A 58 9.83 -2.02 -8.83
N THR A 59 9.90 -1.14 -9.84
CA THR A 59 9.90 0.30 -9.63
C THR A 59 8.59 0.73 -8.98
N LEU A 60 8.69 1.41 -7.84
CA LEU A 60 7.53 1.91 -7.10
C LEU A 60 6.86 3.06 -7.87
N ILE A 61 5.56 2.92 -8.14
CA ILE A 61 4.72 3.96 -8.73
C ILE A 61 4.09 4.80 -7.62
N TRP A 62 3.48 4.14 -6.64
CA TRP A 62 2.98 4.79 -5.43
C TRP A 62 2.94 3.84 -4.23
N LEU A 63 2.96 4.42 -3.04
CA LEU A 63 2.86 3.74 -1.75
C LEU A 63 1.81 4.44 -0.88
N LEU A 64 0.91 3.65 -0.32
CA LEU A 64 -0.01 4.05 0.73
C LEU A 64 0.41 3.34 2.02
N VAL A 65 0.69 4.11 3.06
CA VAL A 65 0.86 3.60 4.42
C VAL A 65 -0.29 4.12 5.27
N LEU A 66 -0.98 3.21 5.95
CA LEU A 66 -2.03 3.55 6.89
C LEU A 66 -1.62 3.08 8.27
N ARG A 67 -1.58 4.04 9.20
CA ARG A 67 -1.19 3.73 10.58
C ARG A 67 -2.33 3.08 11.34
N ARG A 68 -1.98 2.13 12.22
CA ARG A 68 -2.94 1.42 13.11
C ARG A 68 -4.05 0.69 12.35
N THR A 69 -3.76 0.17 11.16
CA THR A 69 -4.70 -0.68 10.41
C THR A 69 -4.49 -2.16 10.67
N ASP A 70 -3.38 -2.51 11.34
CA ASP A 70 -2.78 -3.84 11.28
C ASP A 70 -2.37 -4.17 9.81
N PRO A 71 -1.69 -5.30 9.55
CA PRO A 71 -1.21 -5.61 8.21
C PRO A 71 -2.35 -5.79 7.22
N PHE A 72 -2.17 -5.34 5.98
CA PHE A 72 -3.05 -5.74 4.88
C PHE A 72 -2.70 -7.15 4.42
N VAL A 73 -3.65 -8.08 4.59
CA VAL A 73 -3.45 -9.52 4.33
C VAL A 73 -4.10 -9.99 3.04
N GLY A 74 -4.90 -9.12 2.40
CA GLY A 74 -5.56 -9.44 1.14
C GLY A 74 -5.71 -8.21 0.26
N VAL A 75 -5.52 -8.41 -1.03
CA VAL A 75 -5.75 -7.39 -2.05
C VAL A 75 -6.49 -8.00 -3.24
N THR A 76 -7.54 -7.33 -3.71
CA THR A 76 -8.35 -7.74 -4.86
C THR A 76 -8.58 -6.56 -5.80
N LEU A 77 -8.75 -6.86 -7.09
CA LEU A 77 -9.16 -5.87 -8.07
C LEU A 77 -10.68 -5.67 -8.00
N GLU A 78 -11.10 -4.42 -8.15
CA GLU A 78 -12.49 -3.99 -8.31
C GLU A 78 -12.61 -3.26 -9.65
N GLU A 79 -13.83 -2.98 -10.11
CA GLU A 79 -14.10 -2.35 -11.41
C GLU A 79 -13.32 -1.03 -11.61
N ASP A 80 -13.28 -0.17 -10.58
CA ASP A 80 -12.65 1.16 -10.62
C ASP A 80 -11.43 1.29 -9.69
N GLY A 81 -10.87 0.18 -9.21
CA GLY A 81 -9.85 0.28 -8.17
C GLY A 81 -9.31 -1.01 -7.59
N VAL A 82 -8.70 -0.85 -6.43
CA VAL A 82 -8.16 -1.93 -5.63
C VAL A 82 -8.85 -1.93 -4.28
N ARG A 83 -9.25 -3.10 -3.81
CA ARG A 83 -9.67 -3.32 -2.44
C ARG A 83 -8.57 -4.01 -1.65
N ALA A 84 -8.12 -3.38 -0.56
CA ALA A 84 -7.24 -4.00 0.42
C ALA A 84 -8.01 -4.30 1.71
N THR A 85 -7.73 -5.45 2.33
CA THR A 85 -8.35 -5.91 3.57
C THR A 85 -7.29 -6.21 4.62
N SER A 86 -7.40 -5.59 5.80
CA SER A 86 -6.49 -5.82 6.92
C SER A 86 -6.86 -7.07 7.71
N SER A 87 -5.92 -7.59 8.50
CA SER A 87 -6.12 -8.76 9.36
C SER A 87 -7.26 -8.58 10.37
N ARG A 88 -7.63 -7.35 10.69
CA ARG A 88 -8.75 -7.00 11.59
C ARG A 88 -10.06 -6.66 10.89
N GLY A 89 -10.08 -6.67 9.56
CA GLY A 89 -11.27 -6.39 8.77
C GLY A 89 -11.43 -4.94 8.32
N THR A 90 -10.48 -4.05 8.61
CA THR A 90 -10.46 -2.72 7.98
C THR A 90 -10.30 -2.89 6.48
N THR A 91 -11.12 -2.19 5.70
CA THR A 91 -11.06 -2.24 4.24
C THR A 91 -10.77 -0.88 3.66
N VAL A 92 -9.99 -0.86 2.58
CA VAL A 92 -9.63 0.35 1.85
C VAL A 92 -9.92 0.13 0.38
N ILE A 93 -10.65 1.07 -0.23
CA ILE A 93 -10.86 1.12 -1.68
C ILE A 93 -10.01 2.24 -2.25
N ILE A 94 -9.12 1.90 -3.17
CA ILE A 94 -8.10 2.79 -3.74
C ILE A 94 -8.38 2.93 -5.25
N PRO A 95 -8.85 4.10 -5.71
CA PRO A 95 -8.95 4.39 -7.13
C PRO A 95 -7.57 4.43 -7.78
N LEU A 96 -7.39 3.78 -8.93
CA LEU A 96 -6.10 3.69 -9.62
C LEU A 96 -5.59 5.05 -10.09
N ASP A 97 -6.48 5.90 -10.62
CA ASP A 97 -6.12 7.22 -11.15
C ASP A 97 -5.88 8.28 -10.07
N ARG A 98 -6.51 8.10 -8.90
CA ARG A 98 -6.50 9.05 -7.77
C ARG A 98 -6.40 8.30 -6.44
N PRO A 99 -5.25 7.68 -6.14
CA PRO A 99 -5.07 6.94 -4.89
C PRO A 99 -5.25 7.82 -3.65
N ASP A 100 -5.06 9.14 -3.77
CA ASP A 100 -5.35 10.13 -2.72
C ASP A 100 -6.84 10.20 -2.33
N ARG A 101 -7.74 9.77 -3.23
CA ARG A 101 -9.21 9.74 -3.03
C ARG A 101 -9.72 8.43 -2.44
N LEU A 102 -8.84 7.60 -1.91
CA LEU A 102 -9.23 6.35 -1.23
C LEU A 102 -10.34 6.57 -0.19
N SER A 103 -11.15 5.53 0.00
CA SER A 103 -12.12 5.41 1.08
C SER A 103 -11.72 4.30 2.04
N ILE A 104 -12.02 4.48 3.33
CA ILE A 104 -11.69 3.53 4.39
C ILE A 104 -12.98 3.17 5.14
N ALA A 105 -13.23 1.88 5.32
CA ALA A 105 -14.22 1.38 6.26
C ALA A 105 -13.48 0.64 7.39
N TRP A 106 -13.57 1.20 8.59
CA TRP A 106 -12.95 0.67 9.80
C TRP A 106 -13.77 -0.49 10.37
N ALA A 107 -13.08 -1.46 10.96
CA ALA A 107 -13.69 -2.54 11.74
C ALA A 107 -14.15 -2.07 13.13
#